data_AF-A0A921FPZ0-F1
#
_entry.id   AF-A0A921FPZ0-F1
#
_cell.length_a   1.000
_cell.length_b   1.000
_cell.length_c   1.000
_cell.angle_alpha   90.00
_cell.angle_beta   90.00
_cell.angle_gamma   90.00
#
_symmetry.space_group_name_H-M   'P 1'
#
loop_
_entity.id
_entity.type
_entity.pdbx_description
1 polymer ?
#
loop_
_entity_poly.entity_id
_entity_poly.type
_entity_poly.pdbx_seq_one_letter_code
_entity_poly.pdbx_strand_id
1 'polypeptide(L)'
;MTASKSPSDDPEFLPLPPGVEIRHRIGADAELMEQLAPLLAAEGIDSKNLADADPEELNEAMTRAVERHNMELSTPVGDQRARAVNTLRELVIALHTENVAAVQNLFGSIGPAPTRHRPSSGHLTGVTMEYLDGIYRNTALHPALHVVEIPKVDPKTQAAAEEILARAAQGTAFRTLDTLLTNHGGFELARAGIYLLAATITAVATHQNTTFDRVLNELVPALEISPRPVSNGEQTPSSQEYLEDFANWLKTQDDVAGMAAKISIIFTSMVEDAAREGIDPHHPEDFDVWIMAVLANTQPQYVVTALEIIKHYLQFRLRTDLEPDRWHQAHAKITDMTVVHKAPPWDFEQIFAAAQSVDHDTRQRAMHQLPIVSGIQQLRDWLNTPRPTTDSGAPRTEDIHTLGAMIGLEVHGTTREGKAISGHPVESALEVPELMIWWWALEELGVITVANATVELGPTADEYLQAERIPFEAAEGMIATYVKIFLIHALEHAPLEVSSVGHTLGRLLNSLAKMSPATEASPDDFRGQLVQQRSDEYLRSLHAFGLLGANLREPEIPEPLQGAVFYGLMMTMDYMDEFLDQHFS
;
A
#
# COMPACT_ATOMS: atom_id res chain seq x y z
N MET A 1 52.55 30.78 -11.24
CA MET A 1 51.10 30.85 -11.52
C MET A 1 50.81 29.99 -12.74
N THR A 2 50.34 28.77 -12.50
CA THR A 2 49.70 27.90 -13.50
C THR A 2 48.75 27.02 -12.71
N ALA A 3 47.46 27.36 -12.75
CA ALA A 3 46.39 26.60 -12.14
C ALA A 3 46.10 25.35 -12.97
N SER A 4 46.01 24.20 -12.30
CA SER A 4 45.53 22.95 -12.90
C SER A 4 44.01 23.03 -13.06
N LYS A 5 43.53 22.64 -14.24
CA LYS A 5 42.11 22.64 -14.62
C LYS A 5 41.33 21.58 -13.85
N SER A 6 40.08 21.91 -13.50
CA SER A 6 39.11 21.02 -12.89
C SER A 6 38.53 20.05 -13.93
N PRO A 7 38.05 18.84 -13.54
CA PRO A 7 37.48 17.82 -14.44
C PRO A 7 36.18 18.23 -15.18
N SER A 8 35.72 19.47 -14.98
CA SER A 8 34.49 20.03 -15.54
C SER A 8 34.64 20.56 -16.98
N ASP A 9 35.86 20.57 -17.52
CA ASP A 9 36.19 21.14 -18.84
C ASP A 9 36.22 20.09 -19.98
N ASP A 10 35.72 18.87 -19.76
CA ASP A 10 35.71 17.80 -20.76
C ASP A 10 34.52 17.96 -21.75
N PRO A 11 34.74 18.14 -23.06
CA PRO A 11 33.69 18.50 -24.01
C PRO A 11 32.68 17.38 -24.37
N GLU A 12 32.72 16.21 -23.72
CA GLU A 12 31.76 15.12 -23.91
C GLU A 12 30.66 15.04 -22.83
N PHE A 13 30.61 15.96 -21.85
CA PHE A 13 29.50 16.01 -20.90
C PHE A 13 28.24 16.60 -21.54
N LEU A 14 27.29 15.76 -21.91
CA LEU A 14 25.97 16.17 -22.37
C LEU A 14 25.22 16.90 -21.24
N PRO A 15 24.68 18.12 -21.45
CA PRO A 15 23.94 18.82 -20.42
C PRO A 15 22.61 18.12 -20.15
N LEU A 16 22.32 17.84 -18.88
CA LEU A 16 21.01 17.41 -18.41
C LEU A 16 19.96 18.51 -18.71
N PRO A 17 18.68 18.14 -18.97
CA PRO A 17 17.63 19.08 -19.32
C PRO A 17 17.35 20.09 -18.20
N PRO A 18 16.94 21.33 -18.54
CA PRO A 18 16.71 22.39 -17.55
C PRO A 18 15.48 22.05 -16.70
N GLY A 19 15.67 21.94 -15.38
CA GLY A 19 14.61 21.64 -14.40
C GLY A 19 15.01 20.68 -13.29
N VAL A 20 16.17 20.03 -13.38
CA VAL A 20 16.68 19.17 -12.30
C VAL A 20 17.48 20.03 -11.32
N GLU A 21 16.82 20.49 -10.27
CA GLU A 21 17.47 21.05 -9.10
C GLU A 21 18.05 19.89 -8.28
N ILE A 22 19.36 19.67 -8.33
CA ILE A 22 20.05 18.73 -7.43
C ILE A 22 19.99 19.34 -6.03
N ARG A 23 18.94 19.02 -5.27
CA ARG A 23 18.85 19.36 -3.86
C ARG A 23 19.78 18.44 -3.09
N HIS A 24 20.95 18.97 -2.68
CA HIS A 24 21.74 18.36 -1.63
C HIS A 24 20.87 18.23 -0.37
N ARG A 25 20.47 17.00 -0.03
CA ARG A 25 19.82 16.66 1.24
C ARG A 25 20.83 16.91 2.36
N ILE A 26 20.64 17.97 3.15
CA ILE A 26 21.36 18.15 4.42
C ILE A 26 20.73 17.17 5.42
N GLY A 27 21.40 16.04 5.69
CA GLY A 27 20.97 15.02 6.67
C GLY A 27 21.32 13.57 6.30
N ALA A 28 21.43 13.24 5.01
CA ALA A 28 21.77 11.88 4.55
C ALA A 28 23.21 11.46 4.91
N ASP A 29 24.11 12.45 5.05
CA ASP A 29 25.52 12.20 5.35
C ASP A 29 25.73 11.74 6.81
N ALA A 30 24.87 12.11 7.75
CA ALA A 30 25.04 11.75 9.16
C ALA A 30 24.64 10.29 9.45
N GLU A 31 23.55 9.83 8.85
CA GLU A 31 23.04 8.46 9.00
C GLU A 31 23.97 7.45 8.31
N LEU A 32 24.47 7.79 7.11
CA LEU A 32 25.49 7.01 6.42
C LEU A 32 26.79 6.94 7.24
N MET A 33 27.20 8.05 7.88
CA MET A 33 28.39 8.06 8.74
C MET A 33 28.23 7.23 10.01
N GLU A 34 27.02 7.13 10.57
CA GLU A 34 26.71 6.24 11.68
C GLU A 34 26.80 4.76 11.27
N GLN A 35 26.32 4.42 10.06
CA GLN A 35 26.39 3.07 9.50
C GLN A 35 27.81 2.65 9.11
N LEU A 36 28.64 3.58 8.64
CA LEU A 36 30.04 3.33 8.27
C LEU A 36 30.99 3.36 9.48
N ALA A 37 30.59 3.94 10.61
CA ALA A 37 31.39 4.04 11.83
C ALA A 37 32.06 2.72 12.29
N PRO A 38 31.37 1.56 12.37
CA PRO A 38 32.00 0.31 12.77
C PRO A 38 33.04 -0.21 11.75
N LEU A 39 32.83 0.06 10.46
CA LEU A 39 33.76 -0.33 9.39
C LEU A 39 34.99 0.58 9.36
N LEU A 40 34.81 1.88 9.60
CA LEU A 40 35.90 2.85 9.76
C LEU A 40 36.73 2.57 11.02
N ALA A 41 36.09 2.19 12.12
CA ALA A 41 36.77 1.80 13.35
C ALA A 41 37.63 0.53 13.17
N ALA A 42 37.19 -0.41 12.33
CA ALA A 42 37.98 -1.60 11.98
C ALA A 42 39.24 -1.27 11.16
N GLU A 43 39.23 -0.14 10.44
CA GLU A 43 40.37 0.41 9.70
C GLU A 43 41.21 1.39 10.56
N GLY A 44 40.87 1.57 11.85
CA GLY A 44 41.60 2.42 12.78
C GLY A 44 41.18 3.90 12.78
N ILE A 45 40.09 4.26 12.11
CA ILE A 45 39.56 5.63 12.04
C ILE A 45 38.45 5.85 13.07
N ASP A 46 38.61 6.86 13.93
CA ASP A 46 37.58 7.29 14.87
C ASP A 46 36.56 8.23 14.20
N SER A 47 35.36 7.71 13.92
CA SER A 47 34.27 8.48 13.31
C SER A 47 33.75 9.62 14.19
N LYS A 48 34.07 9.63 15.50
CA LYS A 48 33.70 10.71 16.42
C LYS A 48 34.75 11.81 16.50
N ASN A 49 35.93 11.61 15.91
CA ASN A 49 37.02 12.57 15.92
C ASN A 49 37.77 12.62 14.56
N LEU A 50 37.02 12.95 13.50
CA LEU A 50 37.52 13.03 12.12
C LEU A 50 38.50 14.21 11.88
N ALA A 51 38.62 15.14 12.82
CA ALA A 51 39.47 16.32 12.69
C ALA A 51 40.98 16.01 12.79
N ASP A 52 41.33 14.86 13.36
CA ASP A 52 42.71 14.42 13.58
C ASP A 52 43.21 13.41 12.52
N ALA A 53 42.35 13.00 11.58
CA ALA A 53 42.69 12.03 10.53
C ALA A 53 43.33 12.71 9.30
N ASP A 54 44.31 12.04 8.69
CA ASP A 54 44.87 12.48 7.40
C ASP A 54 43.77 12.41 6.31
N PRO A 55 43.49 13.49 5.57
CA PRO A 55 42.41 13.52 4.58
C PRO A 55 42.52 12.46 3.48
N GLU A 56 43.73 12.06 3.09
CA GLU A 56 43.95 11.04 2.06
C GLU A 56 43.67 9.63 2.60
N GLU A 57 44.15 9.32 3.81
CA GLU A 57 43.88 8.08 4.53
C GLU A 57 42.38 7.92 4.88
N LEU A 58 41.72 9.01 5.27
CA LEU A 58 40.28 9.03 5.53
C LEU A 58 39.47 8.76 4.25
N ASN A 59 39.82 9.37 3.12
CA ASN A 59 39.08 9.18 1.87
C ASN A 59 39.23 7.75 1.33
N GLU A 60 40.43 7.17 1.44
CA GLU A 60 40.66 5.78 1.10
C GLU A 60 39.89 4.80 2.02
N ALA A 61 39.93 5.04 3.33
CA ALA A 61 39.20 4.22 4.30
C ALA A 61 37.68 4.35 4.14
N MET A 62 37.15 5.55 3.83
CA MET A 62 35.75 5.73 3.48
C MET A 62 35.39 4.98 2.20
N THR A 63 36.24 5.02 1.17
CA THR A 63 36.00 4.27 -0.07
C THR A 63 35.92 2.77 0.21
N ARG A 64 36.87 2.22 0.97
CA ARG A 64 36.86 0.80 1.39
C ARG A 64 35.69 0.44 2.31
N ALA A 65 35.34 1.31 3.25
CA ALA A 65 34.21 1.12 4.16
C ALA A 65 32.88 1.14 3.39
N VAL A 66 32.71 2.06 2.43
CA VAL A 66 31.54 2.11 1.55
C VAL A 66 31.48 0.89 0.64
N GLU A 67 32.60 0.49 0.03
CA GLU A 67 32.66 -0.75 -0.78
C GLU A 67 32.31 -1.99 0.06
N ARG A 68 32.81 -2.06 1.30
CA ARG A 68 32.52 -3.17 2.21
C ARG A 68 31.09 -3.17 2.72
N HIS A 69 30.55 -2.00 3.05
CA HIS A 69 29.15 -1.81 3.39
C HIS A 69 28.23 -2.21 2.23
N ASN A 70 28.58 -1.82 1.00
CA ASN A 70 27.85 -2.19 -0.22
C ASN A 70 27.95 -3.71 -0.52
N MET A 71 29.10 -4.33 -0.25
CA MET A 71 29.24 -5.79 -0.33
C MET A 71 28.43 -6.51 0.74
N GLU A 72 28.42 -6.02 1.98
CA GLU A 72 27.62 -6.56 3.09
C GLU A 72 26.12 -6.42 2.85
N LEU A 73 25.68 -5.39 2.12
CA LEU A 73 24.28 -5.21 1.70
C LEU A 73 23.82 -6.25 0.67
N SER A 74 24.73 -6.86 -0.10
CA SER A 74 24.40 -7.74 -1.23
C SER A 74 24.84 -9.20 -1.06
N THR A 75 25.85 -9.48 -0.23
CA THR A 75 26.37 -10.83 0.03
C THR A 75 26.41 -11.11 1.54
N PRO A 76 25.35 -11.71 2.12
CA PRO A 76 25.29 -11.93 3.56
C PRO A 76 26.31 -12.99 4.00
N VAL A 77 26.91 -12.80 5.18
CA VAL A 77 27.84 -13.75 5.83
C VAL A 77 27.36 -14.12 7.24
N GLY A 78 27.87 -15.23 7.79
CA GLY A 78 27.55 -15.67 9.16
C GLY A 78 26.05 -15.87 9.39
N ASP A 79 25.55 -15.39 10.54
CA ASP A 79 24.14 -15.52 10.92
C ASP A 79 23.18 -14.81 9.95
N GLN A 80 23.61 -13.73 9.28
CA GLN A 80 22.78 -13.06 8.28
C GLN A 80 22.61 -13.92 7.03
N ARG A 81 23.62 -14.71 6.66
CA ARG A 81 23.47 -15.71 5.59
C ARG A 81 22.49 -16.79 6.01
N ALA A 82 22.60 -17.28 7.25
CA ALA A 82 21.68 -18.29 7.76
C ALA A 82 20.23 -17.80 7.76
N ARG A 83 19.99 -16.54 8.17
CA ARG A 83 18.67 -15.89 8.11
C ARG A 83 18.16 -15.75 6.68
N ALA A 84 19.00 -15.29 5.75
CA ALA A 84 18.64 -15.17 4.34
C ALA A 84 18.23 -16.52 3.74
N VAL A 85 19.00 -17.58 4.00
CA VAL A 85 18.69 -18.94 3.52
C VAL A 85 17.41 -19.48 4.16
N ASN A 86 17.23 -19.30 5.46
CA ASN A 86 16.04 -19.80 6.15
C ASN A 86 14.76 -19.05 5.73
N THR A 87 14.83 -17.73 5.56
CA THR A 87 13.70 -16.93 5.03
C THR A 87 13.40 -17.28 3.56
N LEU A 88 14.42 -17.53 2.74
CA LEU A 88 14.24 -18.03 1.37
C LEU A 88 13.48 -19.36 1.36
N ARG A 89 13.83 -20.28 2.27
CA ARG A 89 13.13 -21.57 2.43
C ARG A 89 11.67 -21.38 2.83
N GLU A 90 11.38 -20.50 3.80
CA GLU A 90 10.01 -20.18 4.22
C GLU A 90 9.15 -19.70 3.04
N LEU A 91 9.68 -18.76 2.25
CA LEU A 91 9.00 -18.23 1.06
C LEU A 91 8.75 -19.30 0.00
N VAL A 92 9.74 -20.13 -0.27
CA VAL A 92 9.64 -21.24 -1.25
C VAL A 92 8.62 -22.29 -0.80
N ILE A 93 8.53 -22.60 0.50
CA ILE A 93 7.51 -23.49 1.07
C ILE A 93 6.12 -22.86 0.98
N ALA A 94 5.99 -21.57 1.32
CA ALA A 94 4.72 -20.85 1.25
C ALA A 94 4.18 -20.79 -0.18
N LEU A 95 5.07 -20.59 -1.17
CA LEU A 95 4.72 -20.65 -2.59
C LEU A 95 4.28 -22.05 -3.03
N HIS A 96 5.00 -23.10 -2.62
CA HIS A 96 4.65 -24.48 -2.96
C HIS A 96 3.30 -24.91 -2.37
N THR A 97 2.97 -24.40 -1.18
CA THR A 97 1.70 -24.69 -0.50
C THR A 97 0.55 -23.76 -0.91
N GLU A 98 0.77 -22.87 -1.89
CA GLU A 98 -0.18 -21.87 -2.37
C GLU A 98 -0.77 -20.98 -1.26
N ASN A 99 0.00 -20.77 -0.18
CA ASN A 99 -0.42 -19.93 0.94
C ASN A 99 -0.16 -18.44 0.63
N VAL A 100 -1.07 -17.84 -0.13
CA VAL A 100 -0.97 -16.45 -0.61
C VAL A 100 -0.76 -15.46 0.55
N ALA A 101 -1.45 -15.65 1.68
CA ALA A 101 -1.31 -14.78 2.85
C ALA A 101 0.09 -14.86 3.45
N ALA A 102 0.65 -16.07 3.63
CA ALA A 102 2.01 -16.24 4.14
C ALA A 102 3.07 -15.65 3.19
N VAL A 103 2.89 -15.81 1.88
CA VAL A 103 3.78 -15.22 0.86
C VAL A 103 3.76 -13.69 0.95
N GLN A 104 2.57 -13.07 1.01
CA GLN A 104 2.43 -11.62 1.14
C GLN A 104 3.03 -11.10 2.45
N ASN A 105 2.79 -11.79 3.58
CA ASN A 105 3.33 -11.42 4.89
C ASN A 105 4.85 -11.49 4.91
N LEU A 106 5.44 -12.57 4.38
CA LEU A 106 6.88 -12.75 4.33
C LEU A 106 7.53 -11.67 3.44
N PHE A 107 6.99 -11.41 2.24
CA PHE A 107 7.49 -10.32 1.39
C PHE A 107 7.33 -8.94 2.03
N GLY A 108 6.22 -8.67 2.71
CA GLY A 108 5.98 -7.40 3.42
C GLY A 108 6.89 -7.17 4.63
N SER A 109 7.44 -8.24 5.21
CA SER A 109 8.37 -8.16 6.34
C SER A 109 9.84 -7.89 5.94
N ILE A 110 10.15 -7.91 4.64
CA ILE A 110 11.53 -7.75 4.12
C ILE A 110 11.76 -6.30 3.72
N GLY A 111 12.67 -5.63 4.42
CA GLY A 111 13.09 -4.25 4.14
C GLY A 111 14.35 -4.14 3.28
N PRO A 112 14.76 -2.91 2.93
CA PRO A 112 16.00 -2.64 2.20
C PRO A 112 17.26 -2.90 3.05
N ALA A 113 17.17 -2.78 4.38
CA ALA A 113 18.23 -3.07 5.31
C ALA A 113 17.94 -4.38 6.07
N PRO A 114 18.97 -5.17 6.43
CA PRO A 114 18.77 -6.37 7.23
C PRO A 114 18.40 -6.00 8.66
N THR A 115 17.56 -6.81 9.28
CA THR A 115 17.21 -6.68 10.70
C THR A 115 17.79 -7.84 11.49
N ARG A 116 17.54 -7.83 12.80
CA ARG A 116 17.89 -8.95 13.68
C ARG A 116 17.08 -10.21 13.44
N HIS A 117 16.00 -10.16 12.66
CA HIS A 117 15.08 -11.29 12.41
C HIS A 117 14.92 -11.63 10.94
N ARG A 118 14.95 -10.63 10.06
CA ARG A 118 14.76 -10.77 8.61
C ARG A 118 16.00 -10.30 7.84
N PRO A 119 16.36 -10.99 6.75
CA PRO A 119 17.39 -10.51 5.82
C PRO A 119 16.92 -9.26 5.08
N SER A 120 17.85 -8.53 4.45
CA SER A 120 17.47 -7.49 3.48
C SER A 120 16.96 -8.10 2.17
N SER A 121 16.27 -7.29 1.36
CA SER A 121 15.94 -7.66 -0.01
C SER A 121 17.20 -7.96 -0.86
N GLY A 122 18.29 -7.21 -0.64
CA GLY A 122 19.58 -7.45 -1.27
C GLY A 122 20.18 -8.81 -0.89
N HIS A 123 20.13 -9.18 0.40
CA HIS A 123 20.58 -10.48 0.90
C HIS A 123 19.81 -11.63 0.27
N LEU A 124 18.48 -11.54 0.22
CA LEU A 124 17.65 -12.56 -0.40
C LEU A 124 17.92 -12.67 -1.90
N THR A 125 18.08 -11.55 -2.59
CA THR A 125 18.41 -11.54 -4.01
C THR A 125 19.75 -12.25 -4.26
N GLY A 126 20.80 -11.86 -3.54
CA GLY A 126 22.13 -12.45 -3.68
C GLY A 126 22.13 -13.96 -3.42
N VAL A 127 21.55 -14.38 -2.29
CA VAL A 127 21.46 -15.81 -1.93
C VAL A 127 20.63 -16.59 -2.96
N THR A 128 19.51 -16.05 -3.41
CA THR A 128 18.66 -16.72 -4.42
C THR A 128 19.41 -16.92 -5.73
N MET A 129 20.15 -15.91 -6.20
CA MET A 129 20.95 -16.03 -7.42
C MET A 129 22.11 -17.02 -7.25
N GLU A 130 22.76 -17.06 -6.09
CA GLU A 130 23.82 -18.03 -5.77
C GLU A 130 23.30 -19.47 -5.87
N TYR A 131 22.14 -19.76 -5.26
CA TYR A 131 21.53 -21.09 -5.32
C TYR A 131 21.07 -21.46 -6.73
N LEU A 132 20.45 -20.53 -7.47
CA LEU A 132 20.04 -20.78 -8.85
C LEU A 132 21.26 -21.09 -9.74
N ASP A 133 22.35 -20.31 -9.65
CA ASP A 133 23.58 -20.61 -10.40
C ASP A 133 24.16 -21.97 -10.02
N GLY A 134 24.16 -22.32 -8.73
CA GLY A 134 24.62 -23.62 -8.25
C GLY A 134 23.80 -24.80 -8.78
N ILE A 135 22.47 -24.68 -8.75
CA ILE A 135 21.53 -25.70 -9.23
C ILE A 135 21.65 -25.90 -10.75
N TYR A 136 21.66 -24.81 -11.53
CA TYR A 136 21.68 -24.89 -12.99
C TYR A 136 23.05 -25.32 -13.56
N ARG A 137 24.14 -25.11 -12.81
CA ARG A 137 25.45 -25.69 -13.13
C ARG A 137 25.54 -27.20 -12.85
N ASN A 138 24.64 -27.77 -12.07
CA ASN A 138 24.63 -29.19 -11.78
C ASN A 138 24.10 -30.00 -12.97
N THR A 139 25.00 -30.59 -13.75
CA THR A 139 24.67 -31.37 -14.95
C THR A 139 23.78 -32.58 -14.67
N ALA A 140 23.77 -33.11 -13.45
CA ALA A 140 22.89 -34.22 -13.07
C ALA A 140 21.40 -33.82 -13.02
N LEU A 141 21.11 -32.52 -12.84
CA LEU A 141 19.75 -31.99 -12.75
C LEU A 141 19.21 -31.51 -14.10
N HIS A 142 20.03 -31.39 -15.14
CA HIS A 142 19.64 -30.85 -16.45
C HIS A 142 18.36 -31.44 -17.04
N PRO A 143 18.09 -32.77 -16.98
CA PRO A 143 16.84 -33.33 -17.47
C PRO A 143 15.58 -32.74 -16.79
N ALA A 144 15.67 -32.45 -15.48
CA ALA A 144 14.58 -31.84 -14.73
C ALA A 144 14.47 -30.32 -14.97
N LEU A 145 15.60 -29.65 -15.20
CA LEU A 145 15.64 -28.20 -15.38
C LEU A 145 15.09 -27.74 -16.73
N HIS A 146 15.12 -28.60 -17.76
CA HIS A 146 14.57 -28.30 -19.09
C HIS A 146 13.04 -28.17 -19.13
N VAL A 147 12.34 -28.68 -18.12
CA VAL A 147 10.87 -28.68 -18.03
C VAL A 147 10.35 -27.71 -16.96
N VAL A 148 11.22 -26.84 -16.42
CA VAL A 148 10.80 -25.82 -15.46
C VAL A 148 9.89 -24.82 -16.17
N GLU A 149 8.64 -24.77 -15.74
CA GLU A 149 7.68 -23.75 -16.16
C GLU A 149 7.66 -22.63 -15.13
N ILE A 150 7.82 -21.39 -15.60
CA ILE A 150 7.70 -20.21 -14.73
C ILE A 150 6.23 -20.09 -14.31
N PRO A 151 5.93 -19.96 -13.01
CA PRO A 151 4.55 -19.81 -12.54
C PRO A 151 3.86 -18.61 -13.19
N LYS A 152 2.53 -18.69 -13.39
CA LYS A 152 1.75 -17.55 -13.87
C LYS A 152 1.75 -16.44 -12.81
N VAL A 153 2.53 -15.40 -13.06
CA VAL A 153 2.69 -14.21 -12.22
C VAL A 153 2.42 -12.96 -13.06
N ASP A 154 2.48 -11.78 -12.46
CA ASP A 154 2.34 -10.53 -13.22
C ASP A 154 3.43 -10.40 -14.30
N PRO A 155 3.17 -9.63 -15.38
CA PRO A 155 4.08 -9.57 -16.52
C PRO A 155 5.50 -9.07 -16.19
N LYS A 156 5.67 -8.24 -15.15
CA LYS A 156 6.99 -7.71 -14.77
C LYS A 156 7.80 -8.79 -14.07
N THR A 157 7.21 -9.47 -13.09
CA THR A 157 7.85 -10.62 -12.43
C THR A 157 8.16 -11.73 -13.41
N GLN A 158 7.27 -11.98 -14.38
CA GLN A 158 7.51 -12.99 -15.41
C GLN A 158 8.73 -12.63 -16.27
N ALA A 159 8.82 -11.40 -16.77
CA ALA A 159 9.95 -10.94 -17.57
C ALA A 159 11.29 -11.04 -16.79
N ALA A 160 11.29 -10.66 -15.51
CA ALA A 160 12.45 -10.79 -14.64
C ALA A 160 12.84 -12.26 -14.43
N ALA A 161 11.87 -13.15 -14.19
CA ALA A 161 12.12 -14.58 -13.99
C ALA A 161 12.68 -15.25 -15.25
N GLU A 162 12.18 -14.87 -16.43
CA GLU A 162 12.69 -15.35 -17.73
C GLU A 162 14.14 -14.92 -17.96
N GLU A 163 14.49 -13.67 -17.63
CA GLU A 163 15.87 -13.20 -17.74
C GLU A 163 16.79 -13.90 -16.73
N ILE A 164 16.36 -14.03 -15.46
CA ILE A 164 17.12 -14.76 -14.43
C ILE A 164 17.37 -16.21 -14.89
N LEU A 165 16.34 -16.90 -15.40
CA LEU A 165 16.45 -18.27 -15.90
C LEU A 165 17.50 -18.37 -17.02
N ALA A 166 17.49 -17.45 -17.98
CA ALA A 166 18.48 -17.42 -19.06
C ALA A 166 19.92 -17.23 -18.55
N ARG A 167 20.11 -16.39 -17.53
CA ARG A 167 21.44 -16.17 -16.90
C ARG A 167 21.87 -17.34 -16.03
N ALA A 168 20.95 -17.92 -15.26
CA ALA A 168 21.18 -19.06 -14.37
C ALA A 168 21.52 -20.33 -15.16
N ALA A 169 20.89 -20.55 -16.32
CA ALA A 169 21.24 -21.64 -17.24
C ALA A 169 22.69 -21.57 -17.74
N GLN A 170 23.29 -20.37 -17.75
CA GLN A 170 24.71 -20.15 -18.05
C GLN A 170 25.57 -20.14 -16.77
N GLY A 171 24.95 -20.25 -15.60
CA GLY A 171 25.57 -20.12 -14.29
C GLY A 171 26.12 -18.73 -14.02
N THR A 172 25.47 -17.68 -14.50
CA THR A 172 25.97 -16.30 -14.42
C THR A 172 24.98 -15.31 -13.82
N ALA A 173 23.87 -15.78 -13.23
CA ALA A 173 22.85 -14.93 -12.64
C ALA A 173 23.44 -14.03 -11.54
N PHE A 174 24.22 -14.59 -10.62
CA PHE A 174 24.84 -13.80 -9.54
C PHE A 174 25.86 -12.79 -10.09
N ARG A 175 26.66 -13.19 -11.09
CA ARG A 175 27.66 -12.30 -11.71
C ARG A 175 27.04 -11.14 -12.50
N THR A 176 25.80 -11.29 -12.95
CA THR A 176 25.08 -10.27 -13.73
C THR A 176 24.07 -9.51 -12.89
N LEU A 177 24.18 -9.59 -11.56
CA LEU A 177 23.24 -9.00 -10.62
C LEU A 177 23.05 -7.49 -10.85
N ASP A 178 24.11 -6.72 -11.05
CA ASP A 178 24.00 -5.27 -11.29
C ASP A 178 23.18 -4.94 -12.56
N THR A 179 23.32 -5.77 -13.59
CA THR A 179 22.55 -5.61 -14.84
C THR A 179 21.08 -5.96 -14.62
N LEU A 180 20.82 -7.05 -13.89
CA LEU A 180 19.47 -7.48 -13.53
C LEU A 180 18.77 -6.46 -12.62
N LEU A 181 19.48 -5.89 -11.64
CA LEU A 181 19.00 -4.84 -10.74
C LEU A 181 18.65 -3.57 -11.52
N THR A 182 19.47 -3.19 -12.49
CA THR A 182 19.23 -2.02 -13.35
C THR A 182 17.98 -2.20 -14.22
N ASN A 183 17.75 -3.40 -14.75
CA ASN A 183 16.67 -3.68 -15.68
C ASN A 183 15.30 -3.87 -15.00
N HIS A 184 15.28 -4.47 -13.80
CA HIS A 184 14.03 -4.91 -13.16
C HIS A 184 13.77 -4.26 -11.79
N GLY A 185 14.79 -3.71 -11.14
CA GLY A 185 14.72 -3.23 -9.75
C GLY A 185 14.86 -4.34 -8.71
N GLY A 186 15.36 -3.99 -7.51
CA GLY A 186 15.77 -4.97 -6.49
C GLY A 186 14.64 -5.85 -5.94
N PHE A 187 13.49 -5.27 -5.63
CA PHE A 187 12.36 -6.03 -5.07
C PHE A 187 11.77 -7.02 -6.08
N GLU A 188 11.56 -6.57 -7.33
CA GLU A 188 11.06 -7.42 -8.40
C GLU A 188 12.02 -8.56 -8.74
N LEU A 189 13.33 -8.27 -8.72
CA LEU A 189 14.35 -9.28 -8.96
C LEU A 189 14.39 -10.34 -7.85
N ALA A 190 14.27 -9.93 -6.59
CA ALA A 190 14.16 -10.86 -5.46
C ALA A 190 12.94 -11.76 -5.62
N ARG A 191 11.77 -11.15 -5.87
CA ARG A 191 10.50 -11.84 -6.05
C ARG A 191 10.58 -12.86 -7.17
N ALA A 192 10.98 -12.44 -8.36
CA ALA A 192 11.11 -13.29 -9.53
C ALA A 192 12.08 -14.46 -9.31
N GLY A 193 13.22 -14.22 -8.67
CA GLY A 193 14.18 -15.28 -8.33
C GLY A 193 13.59 -16.33 -7.39
N ILE A 194 12.82 -15.92 -6.38
CA ILE A 194 12.19 -16.82 -5.42
C ILE A 194 11.12 -17.69 -6.10
N TYR A 195 10.27 -17.10 -6.95
CA TYR A 195 9.30 -17.85 -7.76
C TYR A 195 9.99 -18.87 -8.66
N LEU A 196 11.07 -18.47 -9.33
CA LEU A 196 11.84 -19.38 -10.18
C LEU A 196 12.44 -20.52 -9.35
N LEU A 197 13.03 -20.23 -8.19
CA LEU A 197 13.60 -21.27 -7.31
C LEU A 197 12.55 -22.27 -6.84
N ALA A 198 11.36 -21.81 -6.46
CA ALA A 198 10.25 -22.69 -6.08
C ALA A 198 9.80 -23.60 -7.25
N ALA A 199 9.73 -23.05 -8.46
CA ALA A 199 9.41 -23.82 -9.67
C ALA A 199 10.53 -24.83 -10.01
N THR A 200 11.80 -24.43 -9.87
CA THR A 200 12.97 -25.29 -10.06
C THR A 200 12.93 -26.49 -9.10
N ILE A 201 12.69 -26.26 -7.81
CA ILE A 201 12.62 -27.33 -6.81
C ILE A 201 11.45 -28.28 -7.10
N THR A 202 10.29 -27.73 -7.50
CA THR A 202 9.11 -28.52 -7.88
C THR A 202 9.39 -29.42 -9.09
N ALA A 203 10.03 -28.89 -10.13
CA ALA A 203 10.40 -29.64 -11.33
C ALA A 203 11.40 -30.76 -11.02
N VAL A 204 12.41 -30.48 -10.18
CA VAL A 204 13.38 -31.48 -9.73
C VAL A 204 12.69 -32.58 -8.91
N ALA A 205 11.81 -32.22 -7.97
CA ALA A 205 11.07 -33.18 -7.16
C ALA A 205 10.19 -34.10 -8.02
N THR A 206 9.52 -33.54 -9.02
CA THR A 206 8.66 -34.29 -9.94
C THR A 206 9.48 -35.23 -10.82
N HIS A 207 10.59 -34.76 -11.40
CA HIS A 207 11.46 -35.59 -12.24
C HIS A 207 12.12 -36.73 -11.45
N GLN A 208 12.54 -36.47 -10.20
CA GLN A 208 13.15 -37.48 -9.33
C GLN A 208 12.13 -38.39 -8.61
N ASN A 209 10.83 -38.13 -8.79
CA ASN A 209 9.74 -38.83 -8.11
C ASN A 209 9.93 -38.84 -6.57
N THR A 210 10.17 -37.66 -6.00
CA THR A 210 10.38 -37.47 -4.56
C THR A 210 9.61 -36.26 -4.02
N THR A 211 9.68 -36.02 -2.70
CA THR A 211 8.93 -34.91 -2.08
C THR A 211 9.65 -33.58 -2.24
N PHE A 212 8.87 -32.51 -2.33
CA PHE A 212 9.37 -31.13 -2.38
C PHE A 212 10.33 -30.84 -1.21
N ASP A 213 9.94 -31.18 0.02
CA ASP A 213 10.76 -30.94 1.23
C ASP A 213 12.11 -31.63 1.17
N ARG A 214 12.17 -32.84 0.58
CA ARG A 214 13.43 -33.57 0.45
C ARG A 214 14.38 -32.84 -0.51
N VAL A 215 13.88 -32.42 -1.68
CA VAL A 215 14.69 -31.67 -2.66
C VAL A 215 15.09 -30.31 -2.09
N LEU A 216 14.18 -29.61 -1.40
CA LEU A 216 14.49 -28.33 -0.76
C LEU A 216 15.61 -28.49 0.28
N ASN A 217 15.56 -29.53 1.12
CA ASN A 217 16.61 -29.78 2.11
C ASN A 217 17.95 -30.19 1.48
N GLU A 218 17.94 -30.81 0.30
CA GLU A 218 19.15 -31.18 -0.43
C GLU A 218 19.78 -29.99 -1.17
N LEU A 219 18.96 -29.20 -1.87
CA LEU A 219 19.45 -28.11 -2.72
C LEU A 219 19.65 -26.79 -1.95
N VAL A 220 18.84 -26.53 -0.92
CA VAL A 220 18.85 -25.29 -0.13
C VAL A 220 18.79 -25.66 1.36
N PRO A 221 19.84 -26.25 1.96
CA PRO A 221 19.79 -26.74 3.33
C PRO A 221 19.55 -25.61 4.33
N ALA A 222 18.76 -25.87 5.38
CA ALA A 222 18.59 -24.95 6.50
C ALA A 222 19.93 -24.73 7.20
N LEU A 223 20.20 -23.50 7.62
CA LEU A 223 21.44 -23.13 8.31
C LEU A 223 21.16 -22.79 9.77
N GLU A 224 22.04 -23.22 10.67
CA GLU A 224 21.96 -22.87 12.09
C GLU A 224 22.33 -21.41 12.30
N ILE A 225 21.56 -20.73 13.16
CA ILE A 225 21.85 -19.37 13.62
C ILE A 225 22.48 -19.49 15.01
N SER A 226 23.59 -18.80 15.25
CA SER A 226 24.32 -18.89 16.51
C SER A 226 23.43 -18.49 17.70
N PRO A 227 23.30 -19.33 18.75
CA PRO A 227 22.58 -18.94 19.97
C PRO A 227 23.36 -17.84 20.72
N ARG A 228 22.64 -16.82 21.19
CA ARG A 228 23.22 -15.61 21.82
C ARG A 228 24.12 -15.95 23.02
N PRO A 229 25.26 -15.26 23.23
CA PRO A 229 25.88 -15.18 24.55
C PRO A 229 24.96 -14.36 25.46
N VAL A 230 24.36 -15.01 26.46
CA VAL A 230 23.51 -14.36 27.46
C VAL A 230 24.36 -13.30 28.18
N SER A 231 24.05 -12.03 27.95
CA SER A 231 24.61 -10.94 28.73
C SER A 231 24.02 -11.02 30.14
N ASN A 232 24.73 -11.67 31.04
CA ASN A 232 24.43 -11.66 32.47
C ASN A 232 24.52 -10.21 32.98
N GLY A 233 23.38 -9.53 33.14
CA GLY A 233 23.37 -8.16 33.66
C GLY A 233 22.01 -7.52 33.89
N GLU A 234 21.01 -7.79 33.06
CA GLU A 234 19.67 -7.17 33.19
C GLU A 234 18.62 -8.24 33.48
N GLN A 235 18.08 -8.25 34.70
CA GLN A 235 16.90 -9.04 35.03
C GLN A 235 15.70 -8.40 34.31
N THR A 236 15.40 -8.88 33.11
CA THR A 236 14.16 -8.51 32.42
C THR A 236 13.00 -9.26 33.11
N PRO A 237 11.93 -8.57 33.55
CA PRO A 237 10.71 -9.19 34.05
C PRO A 237 10.19 -10.25 33.08
N SER A 238 9.54 -11.29 33.61
CA SER A 238 8.93 -12.30 32.74
C SER A 238 7.77 -11.68 31.95
N SER A 239 7.46 -12.17 30.74
CA SER A 239 6.32 -11.68 29.94
C SER A 239 5.00 -11.72 30.73
N GLN A 240 4.85 -12.69 31.65
CA GLN A 240 3.69 -12.81 32.50
C GLN A 240 3.57 -11.68 33.54
N GLU A 241 4.70 -11.19 34.05
CA GLU A 241 4.76 -10.03 34.96
C GLU A 241 4.34 -8.74 34.24
N TYR A 242 4.80 -8.54 33.00
CA TYR A 242 4.36 -7.42 32.16
C TYR A 242 2.86 -7.43 31.87
N LEU A 243 2.29 -8.61 31.60
CA LEU A 243 0.85 -8.76 31.35
C LEU A 243 0.02 -8.44 32.60
N GLU A 244 0.45 -8.91 33.77
CA GLU A 244 -0.22 -8.63 35.04
C GLU A 244 -0.15 -7.15 35.42
N ASP A 245 1.01 -6.52 35.26
CA ASP A 245 1.21 -5.10 35.55
C ASP A 245 0.40 -4.20 34.61
N PHE A 246 0.37 -4.53 33.32
CA PHE A 246 -0.45 -3.80 32.34
C PHE A 246 -1.95 -3.93 32.66
N ALA A 247 -2.42 -5.14 32.98
CA ALA A 247 -3.81 -5.39 33.36
C ALA A 247 -4.22 -4.62 34.63
N ASN A 248 -3.30 -4.47 35.59
CA ASN A 248 -3.53 -3.66 36.79
C ASN A 248 -3.50 -2.16 36.50
N TRP A 249 -2.60 -1.72 35.64
CA TRP A 249 -2.53 -0.32 35.21
C TRP A 249 -3.80 0.12 34.49
N LEU A 250 -4.37 -0.71 33.61
CA LEU A 250 -5.62 -0.40 32.91
C LEU A 250 -6.79 -0.13 33.86
N LYS A 251 -6.86 -0.81 35.02
CA LYS A 251 -7.91 -0.58 36.03
C LYS A 251 -7.82 0.80 36.70
N THR A 252 -6.68 1.47 36.56
CA THR A 252 -6.42 2.80 37.12
C THR A 252 -6.64 3.93 36.11
N GLN A 253 -6.93 3.62 34.85
CA GLN A 253 -7.19 4.62 33.80
C GLN A 253 -8.70 4.82 33.63
N ASP A 254 -9.18 6.05 33.84
CA ASP A 254 -10.62 6.37 33.88
C ASP A 254 -11.37 6.07 32.56
N ASP A 255 -10.68 6.15 31.43
CA ASP A 255 -11.21 5.95 30.08
C ASP A 255 -11.41 4.46 29.71
N VAL A 256 -10.61 3.55 30.28
CA VAL A 256 -10.63 2.12 29.91
C VAL A 256 -10.81 1.16 31.09
N ALA A 257 -10.94 1.64 32.32
CA ALA A 257 -11.11 0.80 33.52
C ALA A 257 -12.26 -0.21 33.39
N GLY A 258 -13.38 0.19 32.77
CA GLY A 258 -14.53 -0.69 32.53
C GLY A 258 -14.25 -1.83 31.53
N MET A 259 -13.30 -1.64 30.62
CA MET A 259 -12.91 -2.59 29.57
C MET A 259 -11.59 -3.32 29.86
N ALA A 260 -10.92 -3.02 30.98
CA ALA A 260 -9.59 -3.52 31.33
C ALA A 260 -9.46 -5.05 31.19
N ALA A 261 -10.47 -5.82 31.62
CA ALA A 261 -10.47 -7.28 31.51
C ALA A 261 -10.50 -7.76 30.04
N LYS A 262 -11.32 -7.14 29.18
CA LYS A 262 -11.42 -7.47 27.75
C LYS A 262 -10.14 -7.11 27.01
N ILE A 263 -9.60 -5.91 27.28
CA ILE A 263 -8.32 -5.44 26.73
C ILE A 263 -7.19 -6.40 27.11
N SER A 264 -7.12 -6.82 28.37
CA SER A 264 -6.07 -7.71 28.85
C SER A 264 -6.09 -9.07 28.15
N ILE A 265 -7.28 -9.65 27.91
CA ILE A 265 -7.41 -10.94 27.18
C ILE A 265 -6.88 -10.82 25.75
N ILE A 266 -7.30 -9.77 25.04
CA ILE A 266 -6.89 -9.54 23.65
C ILE A 266 -5.39 -9.28 23.59
N PHE A 267 -4.87 -8.45 24.50
CA PHE A 267 -3.45 -8.14 24.59
C PHE A 267 -2.59 -9.37 24.86
N THR A 268 -3.00 -10.24 25.80
CA THR A 268 -2.31 -11.50 26.07
C THR A 268 -2.24 -12.38 24.81
N SER A 269 -3.33 -12.50 24.06
CA SER A 269 -3.33 -13.23 22.79
C SER A 269 -2.30 -12.66 21.80
N MET A 270 -2.26 -11.33 21.66
CA MET A 270 -1.32 -10.65 20.76
C MET A 270 0.15 -10.88 21.17
N VAL A 271 0.44 -10.94 22.47
CA VAL A 271 1.78 -11.24 22.98
C VAL A 271 2.15 -12.70 22.76
N GLU A 272 1.22 -13.63 22.96
CA GLU A 272 1.41 -15.06 22.68
C GLU A 272 1.61 -15.33 21.18
N ASP A 273 0.88 -14.63 20.31
CA ASP A 273 1.05 -14.66 18.86
C ASP A 273 2.47 -14.18 18.47
N ALA A 274 2.90 -13.04 19.02
CA ALA A 274 4.24 -12.50 18.77
C ALA A 274 5.34 -13.46 19.26
N ALA A 275 5.18 -14.06 20.44
CA ALA A 275 6.14 -15.01 20.99
C ALA A 275 6.30 -16.26 20.11
N ARG A 276 5.23 -16.73 19.44
CA ARG A 276 5.31 -17.84 18.48
C ARG A 276 6.15 -17.51 17.25
N GLU A 277 6.24 -16.23 16.90
CA GLU A 277 7.08 -15.71 15.82
C GLU A 277 8.47 -15.28 16.30
N GLY A 278 8.80 -15.49 17.58
CA GLY A 278 10.08 -15.10 18.17
C GLY A 278 10.23 -13.59 18.35
N ILE A 279 9.14 -12.84 18.28
CA ILE A 279 9.07 -11.41 18.52
C ILE A 279 8.80 -11.18 20.01
N ASP A 280 9.53 -10.26 20.64
CA ASP A 280 9.26 -9.84 22.01
C ASP A 280 8.63 -8.43 22.05
N PRO A 281 7.30 -8.34 22.21
CA PRO A 281 6.57 -7.08 22.38
C PRO A 281 7.07 -6.19 23.53
N HIS A 282 7.81 -6.76 24.48
CA HIS A 282 8.33 -6.04 25.63
C HIS A 282 9.70 -5.40 25.36
N HIS A 283 10.30 -5.63 24.19
CA HIS A 283 11.51 -4.99 23.73
C HIS A 283 11.21 -3.88 22.70
N PRO A 284 11.69 -2.64 22.90
CA PRO A 284 11.40 -1.52 22.00
C PRO A 284 11.86 -1.75 20.56
N GLU A 285 12.97 -2.48 20.38
CA GLU A 285 13.53 -2.80 19.06
C GLU A 285 12.67 -3.79 18.25
N ASP A 286 11.85 -4.60 18.91
CA ASP A 286 10.93 -5.54 18.24
C ASP A 286 9.58 -4.92 17.91
N PHE A 287 9.35 -3.69 18.38
CA PHE A 287 8.06 -3.07 18.34
C PHE A 287 7.55 -2.86 16.91
N ASP A 288 8.43 -2.47 15.98
CA ASP A 288 8.08 -2.31 14.58
C ASP A 288 7.67 -3.62 13.92
N VAL A 289 8.39 -4.70 14.20
CA VAL A 289 8.09 -6.04 13.68
C VAL A 289 6.79 -6.57 14.29
N TRP A 290 6.57 -6.30 15.57
CA TRP A 290 5.35 -6.69 16.26
C TRP A 290 4.11 -5.97 15.71
N ILE A 291 4.19 -4.66 15.44
CA ILE A 291 3.08 -3.93 14.80
C ILE A 291 2.76 -4.54 13.44
N MET A 292 3.77 -4.82 12.62
CA MET A 292 3.56 -5.42 11.31
C MET A 292 2.90 -6.79 11.42
N ALA A 293 3.32 -7.62 12.38
CA ALA A 293 2.70 -8.90 12.66
C ALA A 293 1.24 -8.75 13.11
N VAL A 294 0.93 -7.78 13.97
CA VAL A 294 -0.43 -7.48 14.40
C VAL A 294 -1.29 -7.02 13.23
N LEU A 295 -0.81 -6.12 12.39
CA LEU A 295 -1.53 -5.64 11.19
C LEU A 295 -1.79 -6.77 10.18
N ALA A 296 -0.85 -7.70 10.05
CA ALA A 296 -0.94 -8.81 9.10
C ALA A 296 -1.85 -9.96 9.59
N ASN A 297 -1.86 -10.23 10.89
CA ASN A 297 -2.55 -11.40 11.48
C ASN A 297 -3.92 -11.04 12.09
N THR A 298 -4.22 -9.76 12.27
CA THR A 298 -5.51 -9.31 12.81
C THR A 298 -6.52 -9.14 11.69
N GLN A 299 -7.74 -9.67 11.87
CA GLN A 299 -8.81 -9.45 10.89
C GLN A 299 -9.12 -7.94 10.79
N PRO A 300 -9.44 -7.42 9.58
CA PRO A 300 -9.54 -5.97 9.33
C PRO A 300 -10.40 -5.21 10.34
N GLN A 301 -11.51 -5.81 10.77
CA GLN A 301 -12.43 -5.21 11.74
C GLN A 301 -11.87 -5.06 13.16
N TYR A 302 -10.77 -5.75 13.50
CA TYR A 302 -10.15 -5.70 14.82
C TYR A 302 -8.83 -4.93 14.83
N VAL A 303 -8.35 -4.45 13.68
CA VAL A 303 -7.05 -3.76 13.57
C VAL A 303 -7.02 -2.48 14.39
N VAL A 304 -8.06 -1.63 14.31
CA VAL A 304 -8.12 -0.38 15.08
C VAL A 304 -8.11 -0.67 16.58
N THR A 305 -8.91 -1.64 17.01
CA THR A 305 -8.94 -2.11 18.40
C THR A 305 -7.57 -2.62 18.86
N ALA A 306 -6.88 -3.41 18.02
CA ALA A 306 -5.54 -3.90 18.34
C ALA A 306 -4.52 -2.74 18.46
N LEU A 307 -4.58 -1.74 17.57
CA LEU A 307 -3.69 -0.58 17.63
C LEU A 307 -3.97 0.31 18.84
N GLU A 308 -5.23 0.52 19.24
CA GLU A 308 -5.57 1.26 20.47
C GLU A 308 -5.10 0.50 21.73
N ILE A 309 -5.22 -0.83 21.74
CA ILE A 309 -4.67 -1.66 22.83
C ILE A 309 -3.14 -1.50 22.90
N ILE A 310 -2.44 -1.53 21.76
CA ILE A 310 -0.99 -1.31 21.68
C ILE A 310 -0.61 0.10 22.17
N LYS A 311 -1.40 1.11 21.82
CA LYS A 311 -1.21 2.50 22.28
C LYS A 311 -1.33 2.61 23.80
N HIS A 312 -2.33 1.99 24.41
CA HIS A 312 -2.44 1.91 25.87
C HIS A 312 -1.24 1.19 26.50
N TYR A 313 -0.75 0.12 25.86
CA TYR A 313 0.45 -0.57 26.33
C TYR A 313 1.71 0.31 26.27
N LEU A 314 1.89 1.09 25.21
CA LEU A 314 3.00 2.04 25.09
C LEU A 314 2.92 3.16 26.13
N GLN A 315 1.72 3.67 26.40
CA GLN A 315 1.50 4.66 27.46
C GLN A 315 1.83 4.07 28.84
N PHE A 316 1.49 2.80 29.08
CA PHE A 316 1.93 2.08 30.26
C PHE A 316 3.46 2.04 30.32
N ARG A 317 4.16 1.60 29.26
CA ARG A 317 5.63 1.54 29.22
C ARG A 317 6.28 2.90 29.44
N LEU A 318 5.79 3.96 28.82
CA LEU A 318 6.31 5.32 29.03
C LEU A 318 6.17 5.80 30.49
N ARG A 319 5.21 5.27 31.24
CA ARG A 319 4.96 5.65 32.63
C ARG A 319 5.65 4.76 33.66
N THR A 320 5.94 3.49 33.32
CA THR A 320 6.38 2.48 34.28
C THR A 320 7.79 1.94 34.01
N ASP A 321 8.31 2.10 32.80
CA ASP A 321 9.65 1.64 32.44
C ASP A 321 10.75 2.49 33.10
N LEU A 322 11.89 1.87 33.38
CA LEU A 322 13.07 2.53 33.97
C LEU A 322 13.71 3.52 32.98
N GLU A 323 13.60 3.24 31.70
CA GLU A 323 14.06 4.10 30.60
C GLU A 323 12.90 4.39 29.64
N PRO A 324 12.06 5.39 29.91
CA PRO A 324 10.92 5.73 29.04
C PRO A 324 11.34 6.18 27.64
N ASP A 325 12.52 6.79 27.49
CA ASP A 325 12.98 7.40 26.24
C ASP A 325 13.02 6.41 25.06
N ARG A 326 13.36 5.14 25.33
CA ARG A 326 13.40 4.08 24.32
C ARG A 326 12.03 3.75 23.69
N TRP A 327 10.93 4.14 24.32
CA TRP A 327 9.56 3.89 23.84
C TRP A 327 8.94 5.07 23.10
N HIS A 328 9.60 6.23 23.04
CA HIS A 328 9.02 7.42 22.43
C HIS A 328 8.81 7.29 20.92
N GLN A 329 9.77 6.68 20.21
CA GLN A 329 9.65 6.46 18.77
C GLN A 329 8.50 5.50 18.44
N ALA A 330 8.41 4.39 19.17
CA ALA A 330 7.32 3.43 19.12
C ALA A 330 5.96 4.08 19.39
N HIS A 331 5.87 4.90 20.44
CA HIS A 331 4.66 5.63 20.80
C HIS A 331 4.27 6.69 19.77
N ALA A 332 5.22 7.45 19.22
CA ALA A 332 4.96 8.42 18.18
C ALA A 332 4.38 7.74 16.93
N LYS A 333 4.99 6.64 16.48
CA LYS A 333 4.54 5.87 15.31
C LYS A 333 3.13 5.30 15.47
N ILE A 334 2.81 4.72 16.62
CA ILE A 334 1.45 4.25 16.91
C ILE A 334 0.48 5.39 17.06
N THR A 335 0.89 6.50 17.66
CA THR A 335 0.06 7.71 17.71
C THR A 335 -0.26 8.16 16.30
N ASP A 336 0.70 8.25 15.38
CA ASP A 336 0.44 8.63 13.99
C ASP A 336 -0.49 7.62 13.28
N MET A 337 -0.37 6.32 13.56
CA MET A 337 -1.23 5.26 13.00
C MET A 337 -2.65 5.20 13.61
N THR A 338 -2.80 5.57 14.88
CA THR A 338 -4.07 5.56 15.65
C THR A 338 -4.73 6.93 15.71
N VAL A 339 -4.03 7.98 15.28
CA VAL A 339 -4.62 9.24 14.89
C VAL A 339 -5.44 8.93 13.64
N VAL A 340 -6.68 8.45 13.87
CA VAL A 340 -7.82 9.08 13.21
C VAL A 340 -7.49 10.55 13.36
N HIS A 341 -7.07 11.20 12.28
CA HIS A 341 -6.88 12.65 12.30
C HIS A 341 -8.13 13.13 12.99
N LYS A 342 -8.00 13.69 14.22
CA LYS A 342 -9.10 14.45 14.80
C LYS A 342 -9.52 15.30 13.64
N ALA A 343 -10.72 15.04 13.12
CA ALA A 343 -11.20 15.74 11.94
C ALA A 343 -10.74 17.18 12.13
N PRO A 344 -9.94 17.75 11.20
CA PRO A 344 -9.61 19.17 11.27
C PRO A 344 -10.92 19.86 11.67
N PRO A 345 -10.91 20.85 12.58
CA PRO A 345 -12.15 21.40 13.11
C PRO A 345 -12.86 22.16 11.99
N TRP A 346 -13.48 21.41 11.07
CA TRP A 346 -14.20 21.87 9.92
C TRP A 346 -15.42 22.54 10.52
N ASP A 347 -15.45 23.85 10.37
CA ASP A 347 -16.65 24.60 10.70
C ASP A 347 -17.66 24.31 9.59
N PHE A 348 -18.43 23.24 9.76
CA PHE A 348 -19.43 22.80 8.80
C PHE A 348 -20.48 23.88 8.54
N GLU A 349 -20.81 24.71 9.54
CA GLU A 349 -21.71 25.85 9.35
C GLU A 349 -21.08 26.89 8.41
N GLN A 350 -19.79 27.19 8.59
CA GLN A 350 -19.06 28.10 7.72
C GLN A 350 -18.91 27.56 6.30
N ILE A 351 -18.55 26.27 6.15
CA ILE A 351 -18.43 25.60 4.84
C ILE A 351 -19.77 25.65 4.12
N PHE A 352 -20.86 25.32 4.81
CA PHE A 352 -22.21 25.38 4.29
C PHE A 352 -22.61 26.79 3.86
N ALA A 353 -22.37 27.79 4.73
CA ALA A 353 -22.68 29.18 4.43
C ALA A 353 -21.88 29.71 3.23
N ALA A 354 -20.62 29.32 3.09
CA ALA A 354 -19.79 29.66 1.95
C ALA A 354 -20.31 29.01 0.66
N ALA A 355 -20.65 27.73 0.71
CA ALA A 355 -21.20 26.99 -0.42
C ALA A 355 -22.56 27.54 -0.90
N GLN A 356 -23.34 28.14 0.00
CA GLN A 356 -24.61 28.79 -0.34
C GLN A 356 -24.47 30.25 -0.78
N SER A 357 -23.29 30.85 -0.69
CA SER A 357 -23.07 32.26 -1.03
C SER A 357 -23.12 32.54 -2.54
N VAL A 358 -22.93 31.51 -3.36
CA VAL A 358 -23.04 31.58 -4.83
C VAL A 358 -24.52 31.71 -5.24
N ASP A 359 -24.80 32.55 -6.23
CA ASP A 359 -26.16 32.76 -6.71
C ASP A 359 -26.79 31.47 -7.27
N HIS A 360 -28.08 31.31 -6.99
CA HIS A 360 -28.85 30.10 -7.32
C HIS A 360 -28.80 29.75 -8.82
N ASP A 361 -28.90 30.74 -9.72
CA ASP A 361 -28.93 30.51 -11.17
C ASP A 361 -27.57 30.06 -11.71
N THR A 362 -26.48 30.55 -11.16
CA THR A 362 -25.12 30.10 -11.47
C THR A 362 -24.90 28.66 -10.99
N ARG A 363 -25.31 28.34 -9.76
CA ARG A 363 -25.25 26.97 -9.23
C ARG A 363 -26.06 26.01 -10.11
N GLN A 364 -27.31 26.37 -10.44
CA GLN A 364 -28.15 25.55 -11.31
C GLN A 364 -27.51 25.39 -12.69
N ARG A 365 -26.97 26.44 -13.32
CA ARG A 365 -26.31 26.30 -14.63
C ARG A 365 -25.11 25.36 -14.59
N ALA A 366 -24.27 25.45 -13.56
CA ALA A 366 -23.10 24.58 -13.43
C ALA A 366 -23.51 23.11 -13.24
N MET A 367 -24.48 22.81 -12.36
CA MET A 367 -24.95 21.44 -12.12
C MET A 367 -25.50 20.78 -13.40
N HIS A 368 -26.23 21.54 -14.22
CA HIS A 368 -26.77 21.03 -15.48
C HIS A 368 -25.74 20.78 -16.57
N GLN A 369 -24.53 21.32 -16.46
CA GLN A 369 -23.43 21.05 -17.39
C GLN A 369 -22.72 19.74 -17.07
N LEU A 370 -22.93 19.17 -15.89
CA LEU A 370 -22.31 17.92 -15.49
C LEU A 370 -22.95 16.75 -16.26
N PRO A 371 -22.14 15.86 -16.87
CA PRO A 371 -22.65 14.71 -17.62
C PRO A 371 -23.59 13.81 -16.82
N ILE A 372 -23.31 13.62 -15.52
CA ILE A 372 -24.14 12.81 -14.60
C ILE A 372 -25.55 13.39 -14.38
N VAL A 373 -25.75 14.69 -14.59
CA VAL A 373 -27.06 15.37 -14.49
C VAL A 373 -27.70 15.48 -15.88
N SER A 374 -26.97 15.95 -16.89
CA SER A 374 -27.51 16.11 -18.24
C SER A 374 -27.88 14.77 -18.89
N GLY A 375 -27.16 13.69 -18.54
CA GLY A 375 -27.42 12.34 -19.05
C GLY A 375 -28.79 11.79 -18.65
N ILE A 376 -29.35 12.26 -17.52
CA ILE A 376 -30.66 11.79 -17.02
C ILE A 376 -31.77 12.09 -18.01
N GLN A 377 -31.73 13.24 -18.69
CA GLN A 377 -32.78 13.59 -19.66
C GLN A 377 -32.83 12.61 -20.84
N GLN A 378 -31.70 12.01 -21.22
CA GLN A 378 -31.63 11.00 -22.29
C GLN A 378 -32.18 9.64 -21.85
N LEU A 379 -32.24 9.39 -20.54
CA LEU A 379 -32.77 8.15 -19.97
C LEU A 379 -34.26 7.97 -20.28
N ARG A 380 -35.02 9.07 -20.36
CA ARG A 380 -36.46 9.05 -20.67
C ARG A 380 -36.76 8.32 -21.97
N ASP A 381 -36.02 8.66 -23.02
CA ASP A 381 -36.26 8.08 -24.35
C ASP A 381 -35.83 6.61 -24.38
N TRP A 382 -34.78 6.25 -23.63
CA TRP A 382 -34.30 4.88 -23.54
C TRP A 382 -35.23 3.98 -22.70
N LEU A 383 -35.79 4.46 -21.58
CA LEU A 383 -36.74 3.75 -20.70
C LEU A 383 -38.22 4.02 -21.03
N ASN A 384 -38.55 4.50 -22.23
CA ASN A 384 -39.95 4.67 -22.65
C ASN A 384 -40.74 3.34 -22.63
N THR A 385 -40.04 2.20 -22.63
CA THR A 385 -40.58 0.88 -22.28
C THR A 385 -39.64 0.20 -21.30
N PRO A 386 -40.15 -0.63 -20.35
CA PRO A 386 -39.30 -1.42 -19.47
C PRO A 386 -38.28 -2.25 -20.25
N ARG A 387 -37.05 -2.31 -19.75
CA ARG A 387 -35.93 -3.01 -20.40
C ARG A 387 -35.36 -4.10 -19.49
N PRO A 388 -34.89 -5.21 -20.05
CA PRO A 388 -34.32 -6.27 -19.23
C PRO A 388 -32.91 -5.91 -18.73
N THR A 389 -32.61 -6.25 -17.48
CA THR A 389 -31.27 -6.15 -16.87
C THR A 389 -30.61 -7.53 -16.82
N THR A 390 -29.42 -7.61 -16.21
CA THR A 390 -28.85 -8.87 -15.71
C THR A 390 -29.56 -9.31 -14.43
N ASP A 391 -29.26 -10.53 -13.95
CA ASP A 391 -29.74 -11.04 -12.66
C ASP A 391 -29.23 -10.22 -11.46
N SER A 392 -28.10 -9.52 -11.62
CA SER A 392 -27.55 -8.59 -10.63
C SER A 392 -28.15 -7.18 -10.72
N GLY A 393 -29.15 -6.97 -11.59
CA GLY A 393 -29.79 -5.67 -11.78
C GLY A 393 -28.99 -4.66 -12.62
N ALA A 394 -27.86 -5.07 -13.19
CA ALA A 394 -27.00 -4.21 -13.99
C ALA A 394 -27.50 -4.11 -15.45
N PRO A 395 -27.16 -3.04 -16.18
CA PRO A 395 -27.43 -2.95 -17.61
C PRO A 395 -26.80 -4.11 -18.40
N ARG A 396 -27.48 -4.55 -19.46
CA ARG A 396 -26.96 -5.58 -20.36
C ARG A 396 -25.83 -5.04 -21.22
N THR A 397 -24.94 -5.92 -21.66
CA THR A 397 -23.76 -5.59 -22.50
C THR A 397 -24.11 -4.78 -23.75
N GLU A 398 -25.29 -5.02 -24.34
CA GLU A 398 -25.79 -4.29 -25.51
C GLU A 398 -26.18 -2.83 -25.23
N ASP A 399 -26.52 -2.50 -23.98
CA ASP A 399 -26.93 -1.16 -23.55
C ASP A 399 -25.79 -0.34 -22.93
N ILE A 400 -24.67 -0.97 -22.53
CA ILE A 400 -23.52 -0.32 -21.87
C ILE A 400 -23.02 0.89 -22.67
N HIS A 401 -22.82 0.73 -23.99
CA HIS A 401 -22.35 1.83 -24.83
C HIS A 401 -23.33 3.00 -24.82
N THR A 402 -24.63 2.71 -24.93
CA THR A 402 -25.68 3.73 -24.98
C THR A 402 -25.78 4.50 -23.67
N LEU A 403 -25.78 3.79 -22.54
CA LEU A 403 -25.86 4.40 -21.21
C LEU A 403 -24.57 5.13 -20.84
N GLY A 404 -23.40 4.56 -21.14
CA GLY A 404 -22.11 5.22 -20.94
C GLY A 404 -22.01 6.54 -21.71
N ALA A 405 -22.49 6.57 -22.96
CA ALA A 405 -22.50 7.79 -23.76
C ALA A 405 -23.38 8.90 -23.17
N MET A 406 -24.45 8.57 -22.43
CA MET A 406 -25.31 9.58 -21.77
C MET A 406 -24.54 10.41 -20.74
N ILE A 407 -23.56 9.79 -20.07
CA ILE A 407 -22.72 10.43 -19.06
C ILE A 407 -21.31 10.77 -19.59
N GLY A 408 -21.13 10.77 -20.92
CA GLY A 408 -19.88 11.20 -21.56
C GLY A 408 -18.75 10.17 -21.51
N LEU A 409 -19.05 8.89 -21.25
CA LEU A 409 -18.07 7.81 -21.33
C LEU A 409 -18.03 7.20 -22.74
N GLU A 410 -16.84 7.05 -23.31
CA GLU A 410 -16.63 6.27 -24.53
C GLU A 410 -16.42 4.79 -24.18
N VAL A 411 -17.52 4.03 -24.07
CA VAL A 411 -17.49 2.59 -23.72
C VAL A 411 -17.93 1.75 -24.91
N HIS A 412 -17.12 0.79 -25.35
CA HIS A 412 -17.47 -0.10 -26.46
C HIS A 412 -17.86 -1.49 -25.94
N GLY A 413 -19.15 -1.82 -26.00
CA GLY A 413 -19.64 -3.18 -25.73
C GLY A 413 -19.38 -4.11 -26.91
N THR A 414 -19.05 -5.38 -26.65
CA THR A 414 -18.95 -6.40 -27.71
C THR A 414 -20.33 -6.79 -28.19
N THR A 415 -20.75 -6.23 -29.31
CA THR A 415 -21.56 -7.00 -30.26
C THR A 415 -20.64 -7.72 -31.24
N ARG A 416 -21.08 -8.88 -31.72
CA ARG A 416 -20.30 -10.00 -32.27
C ARG A 416 -19.35 -9.70 -33.44
N GLU A 417 -19.25 -8.48 -33.97
CA GLU A 417 -18.31 -8.12 -35.03
C GLU A 417 -17.90 -6.64 -34.92
N GLY A 418 -16.72 -6.35 -34.36
CA GLY A 418 -16.15 -4.99 -34.41
C GLY A 418 -14.93 -4.78 -33.52
N LYS A 419 -13.77 -4.48 -34.12
CA LYS A 419 -12.52 -4.12 -33.42
C LYS A 419 -12.62 -2.71 -32.80
N ALA A 420 -12.33 -2.59 -31.51
CA ALA A 420 -12.16 -1.32 -30.79
C ALA A 420 -10.74 -0.72 -30.97
N ILE A 421 -10.64 0.61 -30.93
CA ILE A 421 -9.40 1.38 -31.16
C ILE A 421 -8.60 1.65 -29.87
N SER A 422 -9.13 1.30 -28.69
CA SER A 422 -8.41 1.17 -27.40
C SER A 422 -9.34 0.56 -26.35
N GLY A 423 -9.14 -0.55 -25.66
CA GLY A 423 -8.14 -1.61 -25.72
C GLY A 423 -8.65 -2.94 -25.15
N HIS A 424 -9.86 -3.01 -24.56
CA HIS A 424 -10.57 -4.27 -24.29
C HIS A 424 -12.08 -4.06 -24.43
N PRO A 425 -12.81 -5.03 -25.01
CA PRO A 425 -14.26 -4.99 -24.99
C PRO A 425 -14.79 -5.23 -23.58
N VAL A 426 -15.76 -4.41 -23.17
CA VAL A 426 -16.42 -4.54 -21.87
C VAL A 426 -17.45 -5.65 -21.94
N GLU A 427 -17.32 -6.69 -21.11
CA GLU A 427 -18.24 -7.84 -21.09
C GLU A 427 -19.41 -7.60 -20.11
N SER A 428 -19.20 -6.75 -19.10
CA SER A 428 -20.18 -6.46 -18.04
C SER A 428 -20.17 -4.97 -17.67
N ALA A 429 -21.35 -4.42 -17.33
CA ALA A 429 -21.45 -3.04 -16.84
C ALA A 429 -20.66 -2.83 -15.53
N LEU A 430 -20.47 -3.90 -14.74
CA LEU A 430 -19.66 -3.89 -13.51
C LEU A 430 -18.16 -3.59 -13.76
N GLU A 431 -17.68 -3.77 -14.99
CA GLU A 431 -16.30 -3.41 -15.38
C GLU A 431 -16.17 -1.91 -15.68
N VAL A 432 -17.26 -1.14 -15.56
CA VAL A 432 -17.31 0.31 -15.75
C VAL A 432 -17.86 0.95 -14.48
N PRO A 433 -17.03 1.13 -13.43
CA PRO A 433 -17.48 1.59 -12.12
C PRO A 433 -18.25 2.91 -12.20
N GLU A 434 -17.82 3.85 -13.03
CA GLU A 434 -18.45 5.15 -13.21
C GLU A 434 -19.90 5.04 -13.71
N LEU A 435 -20.16 4.12 -14.63
CA LEU A 435 -21.50 3.84 -15.14
C LEU A 435 -22.37 3.22 -14.04
N MET A 436 -21.82 2.28 -13.26
CA MET A 436 -22.56 1.62 -12.19
C MET A 436 -22.87 2.58 -11.04
N ILE A 437 -21.96 3.46 -10.68
CA ILE A 437 -22.19 4.49 -9.66
C ILE A 437 -23.31 5.42 -10.09
N TRP A 438 -23.33 5.83 -11.37
CA TRP A 438 -24.46 6.60 -11.92
C TRP A 438 -25.77 5.81 -11.89
N TRP A 439 -25.73 4.53 -12.27
CA TRP A 439 -26.88 3.63 -12.26
C TRP A 439 -27.48 3.45 -10.87
N TRP A 440 -26.65 3.18 -9.86
CA TRP A 440 -27.09 3.04 -8.48
C TRP A 440 -27.57 4.36 -7.88
N ALA A 441 -26.99 5.50 -8.29
CA ALA A 441 -27.51 6.81 -7.88
C ALA A 441 -28.93 7.05 -8.39
N LEU A 442 -29.21 6.66 -9.64
CA LEU A 442 -30.56 6.73 -10.20
C LEU A 442 -31.54 5.80 -9.48
N GLU A 443 -31.09 4.61 -9.11
CA GLU A 443 -31.91 3.64 -8.36
C GLU A 443 -32.21 4.15 -6.95
N GLU A 444 -31.19 4.64 -6.23
CA GLU A 444 -31.34 5.15 -4.87
C GLU A 444 -32.22 6.40 -4.81
N LEU A 445 -32.15 7.27 -5.82
CA LEU A 445 -33.04 8.43 -5.94
C LEU A 445 -34.46 8.05 -6.38
N GLY A 446 -34.70 6.79 -6.75
CA GLY A 446 -35.98 6.31 -7.25
C GLY A 446 -36.32 6.79 -8.67
N VAL A 447 -35.32 7.27 -9.43
CA VAL A 447 -35.49 7.66 -10.84
C VAL A 447 -35.72 6.43 -11.70
N ILE A 448 -35.05 5.32 -11.34
CA ILE A 448 -35.30 4.00 -11.90
C ILE A 448 -35.71 3.03 -10.79
N THR A 449 -36.33 1.93 -11.18
CA THR A 449 -36.58 0.80 -10.30
C THR A 449 -36.16 -0.48 -11.01
N VAL A 450 -35.36 -1.29 -10.34
CA VAL A 450 -34.92 -2.59 -10.86
C VAL A 450 -35.68 -3.69 -10.11
N ALA A 451 -36.56 -4.39 -10.82
CA ALA A 451 -37.35 -5.48 -10.26
C ALA A 451 -37.47 -6.64 -11.26
N ASN A 452 -37.31 -7.88 -10.77
CA ASN A 452 -37.40 -9.10 -11.59
C ASN A 452 -36.54 -9.05 -12.87
N ALA A 453 -35.28 -8.64 -12.74
CA ALA A 453 -34.35 -8.47 -13.86
C ALA A 453 -34.87 -7.56 -14.99
N THR A 454 -35.68 -6.56 -14.62
CA THR A 454 -36.21 -5.53 -15.51
C THR A 454 -36.03 -4.18 -14.84
N VAL A 455 -35.63 -3.18 -15.62
CA VAL A 455 -35.55 -1.78 -15.22
C VAL A 455 -36.69 -0.99 -15.86
N GLU A 456 -37.32 -0.14 -15.07
CA GLU A 456 -38.35 0.80 -15.50
C GLU A 456 -38.19 2.15 -14.80
N LEU A 457 -38.99 3.13 -15.22
CA LEU A 457 -39.05 4.43 -14.55
C LEU A 457 -39.59 4.26 -13.13
N GLY A 458 -38.85 4.79 -12.16
CA GLY A 458 -39.20 4.71 -10.75
C GLY A 458 -40.18 5.81 -10.32
N PRO A 459 -40.56 5.83 -9.03
CA PRO A 459 -41.59 6.72 -8.50
C PRO A 459 -41.23 8.22 -8.57
N THR A 460 -39.94 8.58 -8.60
CA THR A 460 -39.50 9.98 -8.67
C THR A 460 -39.12 10.39 -10.09
N ALA A 461 -39.20 9.50 -11.08
CA ALA A 461 -38.75 9.73 -12.45
C ALA A 461 -39.34 11.01 -13.07
N ASP A 462 -40.58 11.35 -12.76
CA ASP A 462 -41.25 12.54 -13.28
C ASP A 462 -40.56 13.85 -12.88
N GLU A 463 -39.96 13.90 -11.68
CA GLU A 463 -39.23 15.07 -11.18
C GLU A 463 -37.98 15.37 -12.02
N TYR A 464 -37.38 14.34 -12.63
CA TYR A 464 -36.16 14.43 -13.41
C TYR A 464 -36.43 14.47 -14.92
N LEU A 465 -37.43 13.73 -15.41
CA LEU A 465 -37.62 13.44 -16.82
C LEU A 465 -38.75 14.23 -17.49
N GLN A 466 -39.74 14.71 -16.73
CA GLN A 466 -40.84 15.49 -17.30
C GLN A 466 -40.62 17.01 -17.28
N ALA A 467 -39.69 17.49 -16.45
CA ALA A 467 -39.33 18.90 -16.43
C ALA A 467 -38.52 19.29 -17.69
N GLU A 468 -38.81 20.46 -18.27
CA GLU A 468 -37.99 21.05 -19.35
C GLU A 468 -36.53 21.19 -18.93
N ARG A 469 -36.32 21.37 -17.62
CA ARG A 469 -35.04 21.38 -16.94
C ARG A 469 -35.21 20.73 -15.57
N ILE A 470 -34.35 19.78 -15.22
CA ILE A 470 -34.28 19.15 -13.89
C ILE A 470 -34.31 20.26 -12.80
N PRO A 471 -35.20 20.17 -11.80
CA PRO A 471 -35.25 21.11 -10.69
C PRO A 471 -33.91 21.20 -9.95
N PHE A 472 -33.67 22.34 -9.28
CA PHE A 472 -32.42 22.57 -8.57
C PHE A 472 -32.14 21.48 -7.53
N GLU A 473 -33.13 21.16 -6.70
CA GLU A 473 -33.03 20.18 -5.61
C GLU A 473 -32.77 18.77 -6.14
N ALA A 474 -33.37 18.42 -7.28
CA ALA A 474 -33.16 17.15 -7.95
C ALA A 474 -31.75 17.04 -8.56
N ALA A 475 -31.24 18.12 -9.15
CA ALA A 475 -29.87 18.16 -9.66
C ALA A 475 -28.83 18.09 -8.52
N GLU A 476 -29.05 18.81 -7.42
CA GLU A 476 -28.21 18.77 -6.23
C GLU A 476 -28.23 17.38 -5.58
N GLY A 477 -29.42 16.79 -5.43
CA GLY A 477 -29.60 15.42 -4.93
C GLY A 477 -28.87 14.38 -5.77
N MET A 478 -28.91 14.51 -7.10
CA MET A 478 -28.16 13.62 -8.00
C MET A 478 -26.66 13.67 -7.73
N ILE A 479 -26.08 14.87 -7.66
CA ILE A 479 -24.65 15.04 -7.47
C ILE A 479 -24.24 14.53 -6.08
N ALA A 480 -25.01 14.86 -5.04
CA ALA A 480 -24.74 14.42 -3.67
C ALA A 480 -24.78 12.88 -3.58
N THR A 481 -25.81 12.23 -4.11
CA THR A 481 -25.93 10.76 -4.12
C THR A 481 -24.83 10.12 -4.97
N TYR A 482 -24.48 10.69 -6.12
CA TYR A 482 -23.38 10.19 -6.94
C TYR A 482 -22.05 10.22 -6.19
N VAL A 483 -21.69 11.37 -5.58
CA VAL A 483 -20.45 11.51 -4.78
C VAL A 483 -20.45 10.51 -3.63
N LYS A 484 -21.61 10.33 -2.97
CA LYS A 484 -21.74 9.39 -1.87
C LYS A 484 -21.49 7.95 -2.30
N ILE A 485 -22.20 7.47 -3.33
CA ILE A 485 -22.05 6.10 -3.84
C ILE A 485 -20.64 5.90 -4.39
N PHE A 486 -20.06 6.91 -5.05
CA PHE A 486 -18.69 6.87 -5.56
C PHE A 486 -17.68 6.55 -4.45
N LEU A 487 -17.79 7.25 -3.31
CA LEU A 487 -16.88 7.06 -2.18
C LEU A 487 -17.19 5.78 -1.39
N ILE A 488 -18.45 5.36 -1.30
CA ILE A 488 -18.83 4.14 -0.58
C ILE A 488 -18.48 2.88 -1.37
N HIS A 489 -18.71 2.86 -2.69
CA HIS A 489 -18.43 1.69 -3.52
C HIS A 489 -16.94 1.31 -3.47
N ALA A 490 -16.07 2.30 -3.32
CA ALA A 490 -14.65 2.08 -3.05
C ALA A 490 -14.39 1.23 -1.79
N LEU A 491 -15.22 1.34 -0.75
CA LEU A 491 -15.05 0.61 0.52
C LEU A 491 -15.23 -0.91 0.38
N GLU A 492 -15.97 -1.37 -0.64
CA GLU A 492 -16.37 -2.77 -0.80
C GLU A 492 -15.23 -3.69 -1.30
N HIS A 493 -14.05 -3.13 -1.63
CA HIS A 493 -13.06 -3.83 -2.46
C HIS A 493 -11.66 -4.05 -1.86
N ALA A 494 -11.26 -3.44 -0.73
CA ALA A 494 -9.99 -3.80 -0.04
C ALA A 494 -9.78 -3.12 1.35
N PRO A 495 -8.92 -3.68 2.23
CA PRO A 495 -8.60 -3.13 3.56
C PRO A 495 -7.87 -1.78 3.55
N LEU A 496 -7.31 -1.35 2.41
CA LEU A 496 -6.74 -0.02 2.24
C LEU A 496 -7.81 1.05 1.96
N GLU A 497 -8.99 0.65 1.50
CA GLU A 497 -9.97 1.58 0.95
C GLU A 497 -10.68 2.42 2.01
N VAL A 498 -10.83 1.92 3.24
CA VAL A 498 -11.29 2.75 4.36
C VAL A 498 -10.35 3.94 4.59
N SER A 499 -9.03 3.70 4.53
CA SER A 499 -8.03 4.76 4.67
C SER A 499 -7.95 5.65 3.42
N SER A 500 -8.04 5.09 2.22
CA SER A 500 -8.09 5.85 0.96
C SER A 500 -9.30 6.78 0.88
N VAL A 501 -10.48 6.28 1.26
CA VAL A 501 -11.74 7.04 1.26
C VAL A 501 -11.70 8.11 2.35
N GLY A 502 -11.29 7.76 3.58
CA GLY A 502 -11.12 8.75 4.66
C GLY A 502 -10.12 9.85 4.32
N HIS A 503 -9.01 9.50 3.67
CA HIS A 503 -8.02 10.47 3.19
C HIS A 503 -8.58 11.36 2.06
N THR A 504 -9.32 10.78 1.12
CA THR A 504 -9.96 11.53 0.02
C THR A 504 -11.02 12.50 0.54
N LEU A 505 -11.88 12.03 1.47
CA LEU A 505 -12.86 12.84 2.17
C LEU A 505 -12.17 14.03 2.87
N GLY A 506 -11.09 13.78 3.61
CA GLY A 506 -10.33 14.83 4.29
C GLY A 506 -9.75 15.88 3.33
N ARG A 507 -9.22 15.46 2.17
CA ARG A 507 -8.71 16.38 1.13
C ARG A 507 -9.82 17.26 0.55
N LEU A 508 -10.99 16.69 0.26
CA LEU A 508 -12.14 17.42 -0.28
C LEU A 508 -12.72 18.40 0.76
N LEU A 509 -12.83 17.99 2.03
CA LEU A 509 -13.29 18.87 3.11
C LEU A 509 -12.29 20.00 3.41
N ASN A 510 -10.98 19.72 3.36
CA ASN A 510 -9.96 20.77 3.49
C ASN A 510 -10.05 21.80 2.36
N SER A 511 -10.34 21.36 1.14
CA SER A 511 -10.58 22.25 0.01
C SER A 511 -11.78 23.17 0.25
N LEU A 512 -12.92 22.62 0.68
CA LEU A 512 -14.11 23.39 1.03
C LEU A 512 -13.85 24.37 2.19
N ALA A 513 -13.06 23.95 3.17
CA ALA A 513 -12.67 24.76 4.32
C ALA A 513 -11.56 25.79 4.00
N LYS A 514 -11.00 25.78 2.79
CA LYS A 514 -9.84 26.59 2.39
C LYS A 514 -8.64 26.42 3.32
N MET A 515 -8.48 25.20 3.84
CA MET A 515 -7.35 24.83 4.69
C MET A 515 -6.19 24.33 3.84
N SER A 516 -4.96 24.49 4.35
CA SER A 516 -3.79 23.89 3.70
C SER A 516 -3.97 22.37 3.55
N PRO A 517 -3.49 21.78 2.44
CA PRO A 517 -3.54 20.34 2.26
C PRO A 517 -2.84 19.62 3.44
N ALA A 518 -3.33 18.42 3.76
CA ALA A 518 -2.65 17.57 4.72
C ALA A 518 -1.22 17.28 4.22
N THR A 519 -0.26 17.21 5.15
CA THR A 519 1.15 16.95 4.84
C THR A 519 1.28 15.69 3.97
N GLU A 520 2.03 15.77 2.87
CA GLU A 520 2.28 14.61 2.01
C GLU A 520 2.86 13.44 2.83
N ALA A 521 2.46 12.22 2.50
CA ALA A 521 3.04 11.02 3.10
C ALA A 521 4.56 11.05 2.92
N SER A 522 5.30 10.69 3.97
CA SER A 522 6.76 10.61 3.91
C SER A 522 7.20 9.66 2.79
N PRO A 523 8.32 9.93 2.08
CA PRO A 523 8.93 8.99 1.16
C PRO A 523 9.22 7.60 1.75
N ASP A 524 9.27 7.50 3.09
CA ASP A 524 9.51 6.26 3.82
C ASP A 524 8.21 5.61 4.35
N ASP A 525 7.05 6.28 4.20
CA ASP A 525 5.73 5.77 4.58
C ASP A 525 5.02 5.11 3.37
N PHE A 526 5.35 3.85 3.13
CA PHE A 526 4.79 3.06 2.04
C PHE A 526 3.24 2.96 2.09
N ARG A 527 2.66 2.84 3.30
CA ARG A 527 1.20 2.77 3.46
C ARG A 527 0.57 4.11 3.13
N GLY A 528 1.13 5.21 3.63
CA GLY A 528 0.69 6.56 3.30
C GLY A 528 0.76 6.84 1.80
N GLN A 529 1.82 6.38 1.11
CA GLN A 529 1.94 6.51 -0.34
C GLN A 529 0.87 5.73 -1.09
N LEU A 530 0.53 4.52 -0.65
CA LEU A 530 -0.51 3.71 -1.28
C LEU A 530 -1.90 4.32 -1.09
N VAL A 531 -2.19 4.84 0.11
CA VAL A 531 -3.41 5.62 0.41
C VAL A 531 -3.48 6.88 -0.44
N GLN A 532 -2.37 7.61 -0.57
CA GLN A 532 -2.27 8.80 -1.42
C GLN A 532 -2.53 8.46 -2.90
N GLN A 533 -1.90 7.40 -3.41
CA GLN A 533 -2.07 6.96 -4.79
C GLN A 533 -3.52 6.62 -5.09
N ARG A 534 -4.19 5.86 -4.20
CA ARG A 534 -5.62 5.53 -4.33
C ARG A 534 -6.50 6.77 -4.27
N SER A 535 -6.22 7.67 -3.34
CA SER A 535 -6.92 8.95 -3.29
C SER A 535 -6.77 9.76 -4.58
N ASP A 536 -5.58 9.79 -5.18
CA ASP A 536 -5.34 10.46 -6.45
C ASP A 536 -6.10 9.79 -7.63
N GLU A 537 -6.34 8.48 -7.57
CA GLU A 537 -7.21 7.77 -8.53
C GLU A 537 -8.67 8.24 -8.40
N TYR A 538 -9.18 8.34 -7.18
CA TYR A 538 -10.53 8.83 -6.92
C TYR A 538 -10.74 10.28 -7.37
N LEU A 539 -9.79 11.16 -7.06
CA LEU A 539 -9.86 12.55 -7.51
C LEU A 539 -9.77 12.69 -9.03
N ARG A 540 -9.00 11.83 -9.72
CA ARG A 540 -8.96 11.79 -11.18
C ARG A 540 -10.32 11.46 -11.78
N SER A 541 -11.03 10.48 -11.24
CA SER A 541 -12.37 10.12 -11.71
C SER A 541 -13.37 11.25 -11.44
N LEU A 542 -13.37 11.86 -10.25
CA LEU A 542 -14.25 13.02 -9.96
C LEU A 542 -13.96 14.22 -10.88
N HIS A 543 -12.70 14.49 -11.20
CA HIS A 543 -12.30 15.50 -12.17
C HIS A 543 -12.82 15.19 -13.59
N ALA A 544 -12.79 13.92 -14.02
CA ALA A 544 -13.27 13.54 -15.35
C ALA A 544 -14.75 13.87 -15.56
N PHE A 545 -15.56 13.90 -14.50
CA PHE A 545 -16.97 14.32 -14.54
C PHE A 545 -17.19 15.81 -14.28
N GLY A 546 -16.13 16.60 -14.12
CA GLY A 546 -16.21 18.04 -13.87
C GLY A 546 -16.55 18.43 -12.43
N LEU A 547 -16.47 17.50 -11.48
CA LEU A 547 -16.72 17.78 -10.06
C LEU A 547 -15.51 18.45 -9.36
N LEU A 548 -14.34 18.40 -9.99
CA LEU A 548 -13.09 19.00 -9.49
C LEU A 548 -12.39 19.82 -10.58
N GLY A 549 -11.60 20.81 -10.16
CA GLY A 549 -10.68 21.56 -11.00
C GLY A 549 -9.43 20.76 -11.39
N ALA A 550 -8.60 21.35 -12.26
CA ALA A 550 -7.47 20.66 -12.89
C ALA A 550 -6.32 20.31 -11.93
N ASN A 551 -6.21 20.99 -10.78
CA ASN A 551 -5.20 20.68 -9.79
C ASN A 551 -5.69 19.57 -8.86
N LEU A 552 -5.17 18.36 -9.01
CA LEU A 552 -5.56 17.22 -8.19
C LEU A 552 -4.75 17.09 -6.91
N ARG A 553 -3.59 17.76 -6.81
CA ARG A 553 -2.80 17.76 -5.56
C ARG A 553 -3.54 18.54 -4.47
N GLU A 554 -4.04 19.71 -4.86
CA GLU A 554 -4.94 20.54 -4.07
C GLU A 554 -6.30 20.54 -4.76
N PRO A 555 -7.11 19.49 -4.55
CA PRO A 555 -8.36 19.33 -5.30
C PRO A 555 -9.25 20.55 -5.05
N GLU A 556 -9.54 21.33 -6.08
CA GLU A 556 -10.41 22.49 -5.98
C GLU A 556 -11.81 22.10 -6.43
N ILE A 557 -12.82 22.26 -5.57
CA ILE A 557 -14.21 22.07 -5.96
C ILE A 557 -14.72 23.38 -6.57
N PRO A 558 -15.20 23.38 -7.82
CA PRO A 558 -15.74 24.58 -8.46
C PRO A 558 -16.79 25.24 -7.58
N GLU A 559 -16.65 26.54 -7.34
CA GLU A 559 -17.50 27.32 -6.42
C GLU A 559 -19.01 27.02 -6.56
N PRO A 560 -19.59 26.95 -7.79
CA PRO A 560 -21.02 26.68 -7.94
C PRO A 560 -21.47 25.26 -7.55
N LEU A 561 -20.53 24.31 -7.42
CA LEU A 561 -20.78 22.90 -7.11
C LEU A 561 -20.52 22.56 -5.64
N GLN A 562 -19.90 23.47 -4.88
CA GLN A 562 -19.45 23.22 -3.49
C GLN A 562 -20.59 22.72 -2.60
N GLY A 563 -21.80 23.26 -2.73
CA GLY A 563 -22.95 22.83 -1.92
C GLY A 563 -23.35 21.37 -2.19
N ALA A 564 -23.48 21.00 -3.45
CA ALA A 564 -23.87 19.65 -3.85
C ALA A 564 -22.81 18.61 -3.46
N VAL A 565 -21.53 18.94 -3.67
CA VAL A 565 -20.42 18.08 -3.25
C VAL A 565 -20.38 17.96 -1.73
N PHE A 566 -20.53 19.07 -1.00
CA PHE A 566 -20.56 19.07 0.47
C PHE A 566 -21.64 18.13 1.03
N TYR A 567 -22.87 18.20 0.51
CA TYR A 567 -23.94 17.28 0.90
C TYR A 567 -23.57 15.81 0.66
N GLY A 568 -22.96 15.50 -0.49
CA GLY A 568 -22.48 14.15 -0.78
C GLY A 568 -21.43 13.66 0.22
N LEU A 569 -20.47 14.52 0.58
CA LEU A 569 -19.44 14.21 1.59
C LEU A 569 -20.05 13.96 2.98
N MET A 570 -21.05 14.75 3.38
CA MET A 570 -21.75 14.56 4.65
C MET A 570 -22.51 13.22 4.67
N MET A 571 -23.20 12.86 3.59
CA MET A 571 -23.86 11.55 3.50
C MET A 571 -22.86 10.39 3.53
N THR A 572 -21.68 10.56 2.94
CA THR A 572 -20.59 9.57 3.05
C THR A 572 -20.11 9.45 4.49
N MET A 573 -19.92 10.57 5.20
CA MET A 573 -19.49 10.56 6.61
C MET A 573 -20.50 9.81 7.49
N ASP A 574 -21.79 10.13 7.38
CA ASP A 574 -22.85 9.47 8.14
C ASP A 574 -22.86 7.95 7.87
N TYR A 575 -22.70 7.55 6.61
CA TYR A 575 -22.59 6.13 6.25
C TYR A 575 -21.32 5.49 6.80
N MET A 576 -20.18 6.18 6.73
CA MET A 576 -18.92 5.67 7.26
C MET A 576 -19.01 5.48 8.78
N ASP A 577 -19.63 6.39 9.51
CA ASP A 577 -19.85 6.26 10.95
C ASP A 577 -20.72 5.02 11.25
N GLU A 578 -21.83 4.83 10.52
CA GLU A 578 -22.67 3.63 10.68
C GLU A 578 -21.94 2.34 10.28
N PHE A 579 -21.18 2.36 9.18
CA PHE A 579 -20.39 1.23 8.72
C PHE A 579 -19.32 0.85 9.75
N LEU A 580 -18.65 1.85 10.32
CA LEU A 580 -17.67 1.69 11.39
C LEU A 580 -18.33 1.15 12.67
N ASP A 581 -19.50 1.64 13.05
CA ASP A 581 -20.23 1.11 14.19
C ASP A 581 -20.68 -0.35 13.97
N GLN A 582 -21.24 -0.68 12.81
CA GLN A 582 -21.78 -2.02 12.53
C GLN A 582 -20.69 -3.10 12.39
N HIS A 583 -19.53 -2.74 11.86
CA HIS A 583 -18.47 -3.70 11.59
C HIS A 583 -17.38 -3.71 12.66
N PHE A 584 -17.29 -2.67 13.52
CA PHE A 584 -16.16 -2.47 14.45
C PHE A 584 -16.57 -2.27 15.93
N SER A 585 -17.86 -2.28 16.28
CA SER A 585 -18.38 -2.35 17.68
C SER A 585 -18.37 -3.77 18.25
#